data_AF-V5GV86-F1
#
_entry.id   AF-V5GV86-F1
#
_cell.length_a   1.000
_cell.length_b   1.000
_cell.length_c   1.000
_cell.angle_alpha   90.00
_cell.angle_beta   90.00
_cell.angle_gamma   90.00
#
_symmetry.space_group_name_H-M   'P 1'
#
loop_
_entity.id
_entity.type
_entity.pdbx_description
1 polymer ?
#
loop_
_entity_poly.entity_id
_entity_poly.type
_entity_poly.pdbx_seq_one_letter_code
_entity_poly.pdbx_strand_id
1 'polypeptide(L)'
;VKRAKWHLGIRSQSKPNDIMMEVYRAMKALDYEWKVMNPYHVRVRHKNSLQNRYVMMALQLYQVDYKSYLLDFKSLSNEEVESNNSGISVNILDSVPTPIISGAAATNAKSTGHHTMEFFEMCAALIIQLAR
;
A
#
# COMPACT_ATOMS: atom_id res chain seq x y z
N VAL A 1 -13.55 -17.70 -24.72
CA VAL A 1 -12.42 -17.02 -24.04
C VAL A 1 -12.70 -16.98 -22.54
N LYS A 2 -11.86 -17.59 -21.69
CA LYS A 2 -12.01 -17.51 -20.23
C LYS A 2 -11.49 -16.15 -19.76
N ARG A 3 -12.33 -15.36 -19.08
CA ARG A 3 -11.92 -14.09 -18.46
C ARG A 3 -11.24 -14.36 -17.12
N ALA A 4 -10.21 -13.60 -16.81
CA ALA A 4 -9.59 -13.62 -15.50
C ALA A 4 -10.57 -13.10 -14.42
N LYS A 5 -10.49 -13.68 -13.22
CA LYS A 5 -11.26 -13.25 -12.05
C LYS A 5 -10.35 -12.48 -11.11
N TRP A 6 -10.77 -11.28 -10.75
CA TRP A 6 -10.08 -10.44 -9.76
C TRP A 6 -10.46 -10.88 -8.34
N HIS A 7 -9.48 -10.85 -7.44
CA HIS A 7 -9.65 -11.16 -6.02
C HIS A 7 -9.11 -10.01 -5.19
N LEU A 8 -9.75 -9.72 -4.06
CA LEU A 8 -9.23 -8.78 -3.07
C LEU A 8 -8.11 -9.43 -2.26
N GLY A 9 -7.00 -8.72 -2.07
CA GLY A 9 -5.88 -9.15 -1.25
C GLY A 9 -5.31 -10.53 -1.60
N ILE A 10 -4.73 -11.20 -0.61
CA ILE A 10 -4.27 -12.59 -0.71
C ILE A 10 -4.96 -13.46 0.34
N ARG A 11 -5.14 -14.75 0.04
CA ARG A 11 -5.79 -15.70 0.95
C ARG A 11 -4.80 -16.70 1.53
N SER A 12 -5.02 -17.09 2.78
CA SER A 12 -4.27 -18.15 3.46
C SER A 12 -5.20 -19.04 4.28
N GLN A 13 -4.82 -20.30 4.42
CA GLN A 13 -5.48 -21.29 5.29
C GLN A 13 -4.72 -21.54 6.60
N SER A 14 -3.56 -20.90 6.77
CA SER A 14 -2.77 -20.97 8.01
C SER A 14 -3.51 -20.33 9.18
N LYS A 15 -3.05 -20.59 10.41
CA LYS A 15 -3.67 -19.96 11.59
C LYS A 15 -3.39 -18.45 11.58
N PRO A 16 -4.29 -17.61 12.12
CA PRO A 16 -4.11 -16.15 12.10
C PRO A 16 -2.78 -15.68 12.67
N ASN A 17 -2.35 -16.28 13.79
CA ASN A 17 -1.10 -15.92 14.44
C ASN A 17 0.11 -16.27 13.57
N ASP A 18 0.09 -17.42 12.89
CA ASP A 18 1.16 -17.85 11.99
C ASP A 18 1.24 -16.92 10.78
N ILE A 19 0.08 -16.56 10.19
CA ILE A 19 0.01 -15.58 9.08
C ILE A 19 0.63 -14.25 9.50
N MET A 20 0.23 -13.71 10.66
CA MET A 20 0.76 -12.43 11.13
C MET A 20 2.27 -12.52 11.42
N MET A 21 2.77 -13.62 11.99
CA MET A 21 4.21 -13.82 12.19
C MET A 21 4.98 -13.85 10.88
N GLU A 22 4.46 -14.48 9.83
CA GLU A 22 5.07 -14.48 8.50
C GLU A 22 5.07 -13.08 7.89
N VAL A 23 3.98 -12.33 8.03
CA VAL A 23 3.89 -10.93 7.60
C VAL A 23 4.95 -10.07 8.30
N TYR A 24 5.10 -10.18 9.63
CA TYR A 24 6.14 -9.44 10.36
C TYR A 24 7.55 -9.83 9.92
N ARG A 25 7.81 -11.12 9.69
CA ARG A 25 9.09 -11.60 9.19
C ARG A 25 9.40 -11.07 7.80
N ALA A 26 8.41 -11.08 6.90
CA ALA A 26 8.55 -10.57 5.54
C ALA A 26 8.82 -9.06 5.53
N MET A 27 8.06 -8.28 6.31
CA MET A 27 8.31 -6.85 6.47
C MET A 27 9.71 -6.56 7.03
N LYS A 28 10.19 -7.37 7.99
CA LYS A 28 11.55 -7.22 8.51
C LYS A 28 12.61 -7.49 7.45
N ALA A 29 12.42 -8.53 6.63
CA ALA A 29 13.35 -8.89 5.56
C ALA A 29 13.41 -7.82 4.45
N LEU A 30 12.31 -7.10 4.23
CA LEU A 30 12.21 -6.00 3.29
C LEU A 30 12.63 -4.63 3.88
N ASP A 31 13.08 -4.61 5.13
CA ASP A 31 13.44 -3.40 5.88
C ASP A 31 12.30 -2.36 5.91
N TYR A 32 11.07 -2.84 6.08
CA TYR A 32 9.92 -1.99 6.33
C TYR A 32 9.83 -1.64 7.80
N GLU A 33 9.25 -0.48 8.10
CA GLU A 33 8.91 -0.06 9.45
C GLU A 33 7.41 -0.22 9.64
N TRP A 34 6.95 -0.58 10.85
CA TRP A 34 5.52 -0.73 11.08
C TRP A 34 5.10 -0.40 12.51
N LYS A 35 3.81 -0.09 12.65
CA LYS A 35 3.11 0.10 13.92
C LYS A 35 1.93 -0.87 13.98
N VAL A 36 1.88 -1.69 15.02
CA VAL A 36 0.77 -2.59 15.30
C VAL A 36 -0.36 -1.79 15.92
N MET A 37 -1.53 -1.76 15.27
CA MET A 37 -2.72 -1.08 15.77
C MET A 37 -3.59 -2.05 16.59
N ASN A 38 -3.69 -3.29 16.13
CA ASN A 38 -4.23 -4.42 16.86
C ASN A 38 -3.57 -5.72 16.31
N PRO A 39 -3.80 -6.90 16.91
CA PRO A 39 -3.16 -8.15 16.49
C PRO A 39 -3.36 -8.55 15.01
N TYR A 40 -4.33 -7.96 14.32
CA TYR A 40 -4.70 -8.25 12.93
C TYR A 40 -4.70 -7.01 12.04
N HIS A 41 -4.20 -5.87 12.53
CA HIS A 41 -4.14 -4.59 11.83
C HIS A 41 -2.81 -3.90 12.07
N VAL A 42 -2.07 -3.66 11.00
CA VAL A 42 -0.73 -3.09 11.04
C VAL A 42 -0.61 -1.98 10.02
N ARG A 43 -0.07 -0.83 10.43
CA ARG A 43 0.34 0.24 9.49
C ARG A 43 1.81 0.10 9.19
N VAL A 44 2.13 0.07 7.90
CA VAL A 44 3.47 -0.17 7.37
C VAL A 44 3.95 1.09 6.67
N ARG A 45 5.24 1.41 6.83
CA ARG A 45 5.93 2.53 6.21
C ARG A 45 7.20 2.00 5.54
N HIS A 46 7.43 2.42 4.31
CA HIS A 46 8.66 2.15 3.57
C HIS A 46 9.24 3.46 3.03
N LYS A 47 10.56 3.59 3.07
CA LYS A 47 11.28 4.75 2.52
C LYS A 47 11.76 4.41 1.11
N ASN A 48 11.24 5.12 0.10
CA ASN A 48 11.79 5.07 -1.25
C ASN A 48 13.07 5.90 -1.32
N SER A 49 14.23 5.23 -1.32
CA SER A 49 15.56 5.86 -1.33
C SER A 49 15.82 6.73 -2.56
N LEU A 50 15.21 6.42 -3.72
CA LEU A 50 15.46 7.15 -4.96
C LEU A 50 14.80 8.53 -4.98
N GLN A 51 13.69 8.68 -4.26
CA GLN A 51 12.86 9.88 -4.27
C GLN A 51 12.75 10.53 -2.88
N ASN A 52 13.37 9.92 -1.87
CA ASN A 52 13.34 10.32 -0.46
C ASN A 52 11.91 10.55 0.08
N ARG A 53 10.94 9.75 -0.38
CA ARG A 53 9.55 9.79 0.06
C ARG A 53 9.20 8.55 0.85
N TYR A 54 8.20 8.68 1.71
CA TYR A 54 7.62 7.56 2.42
C TYR A 54 6.34 7.12 1.73
N VAL A 55 6.16 5.80 1.69
CA VAL A 55 4.96 5.16 1.19
C VAL A 55 4.39 4.38 2.36
N MET A 56 3.08 4.51 2.57
CA MET A 56 2.39 3.90 3.70
C MET A 56 1.25 3.03 3.20
N MET A 57 1.05 1.90 3.87
CA MET A 57 -0.10 1.03 3.64
C MET A 57 -0.59 0.44 4.96
N ALA A 58 -1.88 0.09 5.02
CA ALA A 58 -2.45 -0.71 6.09
C ALA A 58 -2.59 -2.17 5.62
N LEU A 59 -2.25 -3.09 6.52
CA LEU A 59 -2.47 -4.52 6.39
C LEU A 59 -3.56 -4.92 7.37
N GLN A 60 -4.59 -5.60 6.90
CA GLN A 60 -5.70 -6.06 7.72
C GLN A 60 -6.02 -7.53 7.43
N LEU A 61 -5.96 -8.37 8.46
CA LEU A 61 -6.36 -9.76 8.36
C LEU A 61 -7.85 -9.89 8.69
N TYR A 62 -8.59 -10.55 7.81
CA TYR A 62 -10.00 -10.88 7.97
C TYR A 62 -10.18 -12.39 7.93
N GLN A 63 -11.16 -12.90 8.68
CA GLN A 63 -11.67 -14.25 8.48
C GLN A 63 -12.82 -14.19 7.48
N VAL A 64 -12.69 -14.93 6.39
CA VAL A 64 -13.72 -15.00 5.33
C VAL A 64 -14.62 -16.21 5.54
N ASP A 65 -14.04 -17.34 5.96
CA ASP A 65 -14.76 -18.59 6.23
C ASP A 65 -14.05 -19.38 7.36
N TYR A 66 -14.56 -20.57 7.68
CA TYR A 66 -13.86 -21.48 8.58
C TYR A 66 -12.50 -21.88 8.01
N LYS A 67 -11.42 -21.56 8.74
CA LYS A 67 -10.02 -21.76 8.31
C LYS A 67 -9.65 -21.07 6.99
N SER A 68 -10.36 -20.01 6.61
CA SER A 68 -10.00 -19.18 5.46
C SER A 68 -9.85 -17.73 5.87
N TYR A 69 -8.66 -17.19 5.65
CA TYR A 69 -8.32 -15.82 5.99
C TYR A 69 -7.90 -15.04 4.75
N LEU A 70 -8.19 -13.75 4.76
CA LEU A 70 -7.84 -12.80 3.72
C LEU A 70 -7.01 -11.68 4.33
N LEU A 71 -5.80 -11.50 3.80
CA LEU A 71 -4.96 -10.36 4.10
C LEU A 71 -5.22 -9.28 3.06
N ASP A 72 -5.78 -8.17 3.52
CA ASP A 72 -6.10 -6.99 2.71
C ASP A 72 -4.96 -5.95 2.77
N PHE A 73 -4.86 -5.17 1.70
CA PHE A 73 -3.85 -4.14 1.51
C PHE A 73 -4.54 -2.83 1.15
N LYS A 74 -4.36 -1.79 1.96
CA LYS A 74 -4.96 -0.48 1.73
C LYS A 74 -3.86 0.59 1.65
N SER A 75 -3.82 1.33 0.55
CA SER A 75 -2.92 2.48 0.45
C SER A 75 -3.31 3.57 1.46
N LEU A 76 -2.32 4.25 2.03
CA LEU A 76 -2.51 5.40 2.91
C LEU A 76 -1.82 6.61 2.30
N SER A 77 -2.59 7.69 2.07
CA SER A 77 -2.04 8.97 1.65
C SER A 77 -1.41 9.71 2.85
N ASN A 78 -0.41 10.55 2.58
CA ASN A 78 0.22 11.38 3.62
C ASN A 78 -0.77 12.35 4.30
N GLU A 79 -1.87 12.70 3.64
CA GLU A 79 -2.86 13.67 4.13
C GLU A 79 -3.59 13.19 5.40
N GLU A 80 -3.75 11.87 5.60
CA GLU A 80 -4.36 11.34 6.83
C GLU A 80 -3.49 11.55 8.09
N VAL A 81 -2.20 11.84 7.94
CA VAL A 81 -1.28 12.12 9.06
C VAL A 81 -1.21 13.62 9.37
N GLU A 82 -1.38 14.48 8.37
CA GLU A 82 -1.33 15.94 8.49
C GLU A 82 -2.67 16.59 8.86
N SER A 83 -3.79 15.89 8.66
CA SER A 83 -5.16 16.38 8.98
C SER A 83 -5.41 16.63 10.48
N ASN A 84 -4.48 16.28 11.37
CA ASN A 84 -4.54 16.63 12.79
C ASN A 84 -3.87 17.98 13.12
N ASN A 85 -3.31 18.72 12.14
CA ASN A 85 -2.56 19.94 12.45
C ASN A 85 -2.75 21.17 11.52
N SER A 86 -3.57 21.15 10.46
CA SER A 86 -3.91 22.41 9.78
C SER A 86 -5.09 22.26 8.83
N GLY A 87 -6.07 23.14 9.00
CA GLY A 87 -7.26 23.21 8.16
C GLY A 87 -6.96 23.61 6.72
N ILE A 88 -7.81 23.06 5.84
CA ILE A 88 -8.17 23.53 4.50
C ILE A 88 -7.00 23.69 3.52
N SER A 89 -6.78 22.64 2.75
CA SER A 89 -6.39 22.77 1.34
C SER A 89 -7.18 21.75 0.52
N VAL A 90 -8.34 22.20 0.06
CA VAL A 90 -9.08 21.57 -1.04
C VAL A 90 -8.21 21.75 -2.28
N ASN A 91 -7.76 20.66 -2.92
CA ASN A 91 -7.58 20.60 -4.36
C ASN A 91 -7.44 19.17 -4.91
N ILE A 92 -8.53 18.74 -5.58
CA ILE A 92 -8.57 18.17 -6.93
C ILE A 92 -8.04 16.73 -7.11
N LEU A 93 -8.99 15.81 -6.98
CA LEU A 93 -9.43 14.82 -7.99
C LEU A 93 -8.37 14.24 -8.94
N ASP A 94 -8.22 12.92 -8.83
CA ASP A 94 -7.88 11.95 -9.87
C ASP A 94 -6.75 12.32 -10.84
N SER A 95 -5.58 11.74 -10.58
CA SER A 95 -4.56 11.49 -11.60
C SER A 95 -5.07 10.47 -12.64
N VAL A 96 -5.96 10.90 -13.52
CA VAL A 96 -6.24 10.24 -14.80
C VAL A 96 -5.14 10.63 -15.79
N PRO A 97 -4.40 9.69 -16.40
CA PRO A 97 -3.47 10.03 -17.47
C PRO A 97 -4.29 10.27 -18.75
N THR A 98 -4.51 11.53 -19.10
CA THR A 98 -5.04 11.92 -20.42
C THR A 98 -3.91 12.59 -21.21
N PRO A 99 -3.66 12.22 -22.48
CA PRO A 99 -2.63 12.89 -23.27
C PRO A 99 -3.23 14.19 -23.83
N ILE A 100 -2.97 15.32 -23.18
CA ILE A 100 -3.31 16.64 -23.75
C ILE A 100 -2.08 17.16 -24.50
N ILE A 101 -2.19 17.10 -25.83
CA ILE A 101 -1.38 17.88 -26.77
C ILE A 101 -1.79 19.35 -26.58
N SER A 102 -0.88 20.21 -26.14
CA SER A 102 -0.68 21.60 -26.63
C SER A 102 0.17 22.39 -25.65
N GLY A 103 1.14 23.12 -26.21
CA GLY A 103 2.21 23.78 -25.47
C GLY A 103 1.76 24.94 -24.58
N ALA A 104 2.24 24.90 -23.35
CA ALA A 104 2.51 26.07 -22.53
C ALA A 104 3.62 25.68 -21.55
N ALA A 105 4.73 26.43 -21.58
CA ALA A 105 5.86 26.24 -20.69
C ALA A 105 5.44 26.54 -19.24
N ALA A 106 5.07 25.50 -18.49
CA ALA A 106 5.02 25.53 -17.04
C ALA A 106 6.30 24.90 -16.52
N THR A 107 7.19 25.72 -15.97
CA THR A 107 8.24 25.27 -15.07
C THR A 107 7.59 24.69 -13.82
N ASN A 108 7.22 23.42 -13.85
CA ASN A 108 6.71 22.71 -12.69
C ASN A 108 7.54 21.45 -12.51
N ALA A 109 8.23 21.41 -11.37
CA ALA A 109 9.03 20.29 -10.93
C ALA A 109 8.29 18.98 -11.19
N LYS A 110 8.93 18.07 -11.93
CA LYS A 110 8.43 16.71 -12.09
C LYS A 110 8.12 16.19 -10.68
N SER A 111 6.86 15.97 -10.35
CA SER A 111 6.49 15.24 -9.13
C SER A 111 7.05 13.85 -9.29
N THR A 112 8.26 13.61 -8.76
CA THR A 112 9.12 12.51 -9.19
C THR A 112 8.66 11.13 -8.74
N GLY A 113 7.46 10.96 -8.17
CA GLY A 113 6.90 9.62 -8.15
C GLY A 113 5.41 9.47 -7.98
N HIS A 114 5.01 8.26 -8.34
CA HIS A 114 3.64 7.84 -8.54
C HIS A 114 3.21 7.02 -7.32
N HIS A 115 2.53 7.66 -6.38
CA HIS A 115 2.07 7.03 -5.14
C HIS A 115 1.38 5.67 -5.37
N THR A 116 0.49 5.60 -6.37
CA THR A 116 -0.21 4.35 -6.74
C THR A 116 0.75 3.25 -7.18
N MET A 117 1.79 3.58 -7.94
CA MET A 117 2.78 2.58 -8.38
C MET A 117 3.64 2.12 -7.21
N GLU A 118 4.07 3.02 -6.35
CA GLU A 118 4.87 2.67 -5.17
C GLU A 118 4.06 1.79 -4.19
N PHE A 119 2.75 2.03 -4.06
CA PHE A 119 1.86 1.15 -3.32
C PHE A 119 1.82 -0.27 -3.93
N PHE A 120 1.70 -0.38 -5.26
CA PHE A 120 1.75 -1.68 -5.93
C PHE A 120 3.11 -2.37 -5.78
N GLU A 121 4.22 -1.63 -5.85
CA GLU A 121 5.56 -2.17 -5.61
C GLU A 121 5.72 -2.70 -4.18
N MET A 122 5.23 -1.96 -3.17
CA MET A 122 5.20 -2.43 -1.79
C MET A 122 4.38 -3.71 -1.61
N CYS A 123 3.19 -3.76 -2.21
CA CYS A 123 2.35 -4.95 -2.16
C CYS A 123 3.03 -6.14 -2.84
N ALA A 124 3.58 -5.94 -4.04
CA ALA A 124 4.24 -6.98 -4.81
C ALA A 124 5.47 -7.54 -4.06
N ALA A 125 6.32 -6.67 -3.52
CA ALA A 125 7.48 -7.08 -2.74
C ALA A 125 7.09 -7.93 -1.53
N LEU A 126 6.05 -7.50 -0.79
CA LEU A 126 5.56 -8.25 0.37
C LEU A 126 4.95 -9.60 -0.02
N ILE A 127 4.14 -9.65 -1.09
CA ILE A 127 3.55 -10.90 -1.60
C ILE A 127 4.64 -11.86 -2.08
N ILE A 128 5.64 -11.39 -2.82
CA ILE A 128 6.77 -12.21 -3.27
C ILE A 128 7.55 -12.76 -2.08
N GLN A 129 7.75 -11.95 -1.04
CA GLN A 129 8.47 -12.38 0.16
C GLN A 129 7.69 -13.41 0.98
N LEU A 130 6.36 -13.36 0.99
CA LEU A 130 5.47 -14.33 1.64
C LEU A 130 5.28 -15.63 0.85
N ALA A 131 5.49 -15.59 -0.47
CA ALA A 131 5.33 -16.75 -1.34
C ALA A 131 6.57 -17.68 -1.40
N ARG A 132 7.62 -17.37 -0.64
CA ARG A 132 8.84 -18.19 -0.52
C ARG A 132 8.74 -19.16 0.63
#